data_AF-A0A7X3YY44-F1
#
_entry.id   AF-A0A7X3YY44-F1
#
_cell.length_a   1.000
_cell.length_b   1.000
_cell.length_c   1.000
_cell.angle_alpha   90.00
_cell.angle_beta   90.00
_cell.angle_gamma   90.00
#
_symmetry.space_group_name_H-M   'P 1'
#
loop_
_entity.id
_entity.type
_entity.pdbx_description
1 polymer ?
#
loop_
_entity_poly.entity_id
_entity_poly.type
_entity_poly.pdbx_seq_one_letter_code
_entity_poly.pdbx_strand_id
1 'polypeptide(L)'
;VIQNTIGKHRPITYMVGVTATGECMNFEVLVYREARGNEIATKRFNYQYHGKTIGDPIRINRDIINITGATMSVRSASAGVKRVLVLVNEFYLKPRGLGRDVLAANSQEKGFFEVLFGL
;
A
#
# COMPACT_ATOMS: atom_id res chain seq x y z
N VAL A 1 -3.33 8.45 6.25
CA VAL A 1 -3.06 9.56 5.29
C VAL A 1 -4.22 9.68 4.32
N ILE A 2 -4.78 10.88 4.15
CA ILE A 2 -5.85 11.15 3.17
C ILE A 2 -5.22 11.69 1.88
N GLN A 3 -5.68 11.20 0.73
CA GLN A 3 -5.19 11.59 -0.60
C GLN A 3 -6.35 11.65 -1.60
N ASN A 4 -6.09 12.30 -2.73
CA ASN A 4 -6.98 12.34 -3.88
C ASN A 4 -6.28 11.75 -5.11
N THR A 5 -7.03 11.05 -5.94
CA THR A 5 -6.56 10.57 -7.25
C THR A 5 -7.68 10.70 -8.28
N ILE A 6 -7.33 10.76 -9.56
CA ILE A 6 -8.33 10.75 -10.64
C ILE A 6 -8.65 9.30 -10.99
N GLY A 7 -9.94 8.95 -10.98
CA GLY A 7 -10.44 7.66 -11.48
C GLY A 7 -10.41 7.61 -13.00
N LYS A 8 -11.51 7.17 -13.62
CA LYS A 8 -11.72 7.31 -15.07
C LYS A 8 -11.91 8.77 -15.48
N HIS A 9 -12.72 9.52 -14.73
CA HIS A 9 -13.11 10.89 -15.06
C HIS A 9 -13.27 11.82 -13.86
N ARG A 10 -13.50 11.28 -12.65
CA ARG A 10 -13.78 12.09 -11.45
C ARG A 10 -12.77 11.81 -10.34
N PRO A 11 -12.56 12.78 -9.42
CA PRO A 11 -11.68 12.55 -8.29
C PRO A 11 -12.27 11.54 -7.31
N ILE A 12 -11.41 10.66 -6.82
CA ILE A 12 -11.63 9.71 -5.75
C ILE A 12 -10.86 10.20 -4.53
N THR A 13 -11.55 10.40 -3.42
CA THR A 13 -10.94 10.73 -2.13
C THR A 13 -10.84 9.46 -1.31
N TYR A 14 -9.64 9.13 -0.83
CA TYR A 14 -9.40 7.91 -0.09
C TYR A 14 -8.42 8.14 1.05
N MET A 15 -8.41 7.20 1.99
CA MET A 15 -7.50 7.15 3.11
C MET A 15 -6.74 5.83 3.09
N VAL A 16 -5.47 5.89 3.49
CA VAL A 16 -4.65 4.71 3.75
C VAL A 16 -4.15 4.77 5.19
N GLY A 17 -4.45 3.74 5.96
CA GLY A 17 -3.88 3.50 7.29
C GLY A 17 -2.57 2.75 7.15
N VAL A 18 -1.53 3.20 7.85
CA VAL A 18 -0.20 2.58 7.85
C VAL A 18 0.22 2.35 9.29
N THR A 19 0.70 1.15 9.61
CA THR A 19 1.23 0.82 10.94
C THR A 19 2.52 1.59 11.22
N ALA A 20 2.95 1.61 12.49
CA ALA A 20 4.27 2.12 12.87
C ALA A 20 5.45 1.34 12.25
N THR A 21 5.20 0.13 11.73
CA THR A 21 6.18 -0.73 11.04
C THR A 21 6.14 -0.59 9.51
N GLY A 22 5.26 0.26 8.96
CA GLY A 22 5.19 0.53 7.51
C GLY A 22 4.32 -0.43 6.70
N GLU A 23 3.43 -1.17 7.37
CA GLU A 23 2.45 -2.05 6.74
C GLU A 23 1.13 -1.32 6.51
N CYS A 24 0.47 -1.61 5.39
CA CYS A 24 -0.85 -1.10 5.09
C CYS A 24 -1.89 -1.77 5.99
N MET A 25 -2.50 -1.01 6.91
CA MET A 25 -3.58 -1.51 7.76
C MET A 25 -4.90 -1.59 6.98
N ASN A 26 -5.23 -0.52 6.27
CA ASN A 26 -6.49 -0.43 5.55
C ASN A 26 -6.39 0.61 4.42
N PHE A 27 -7.18 0.39 3.37
CA PHE A 27 -7.47 1.36 2.33
C PHE A 27 -8.97 1.61 2.36
N GLU A 28 -9.40 2.86 2.41
CA GLU A 28 -10.83 3.19 2.50
C GLU A 28 -11.16 4.37 1.60
N VAL A 29 -12.22 4.22 0.81
CA VAL A 29 -12.71 5.28 -0.07
C VAL A 29 -13.69 6.14 0.71
N LEU A 30 -13.37 7.42 0.84
CA LEU A 30 -14.18 8.38 1.58
C LEU A 30 -15.23 9.03 0.66
N VAL A 31 -14.85 9.33 -0.58
CA VAL A 31 -15.76 9.91 -1.57
C VAL A 31 -15.47 9.33 -2.95
N TYR A 32 -16.49 8.70 -3.52
CA TYR A 32 -16.48 8.17 -4.89
C TYR A 32 -17.53 8.89 -5.74
N ARG A 33 -17.15 9.31 -6.95
CA ARG A 33 -17.98 10.22 -7.77
C ARG A 33 -18.20 9.71 -9.19
N GLU A 34 -17.94 8.43 -9.45
CA GLU A 34 -18.15 7.82 -10.76
C GLU A 34 -19.41 6.96 -10.79
N ALA A 35 -20.00 6.81 -11.98
CA ALA A 35 -21.24 6.06 -12.15
C ALA A 35 -21.08 4.54 -11.97
N ARG A 36 -19.85 4.00 -12.12
CA ARG A 36 -19.54 2.57 -12.01
C ARG A 36 -18.22 2.40 -11.27
N GLY A 37 -18.07 1.29 -10.54
CA GLY A 37 -16.84 0.99 -9.80
C GLY A 37 -16.89 1.30 -8.31
N ASN A 38 -18.07 1.57 -7.75
CA ASN A 38 -18.26 1.82 -6.31
C ASN A 38 -17.87 0.61 -5.45
N GLU A 39 -17.74 -0.57 -6.04
CA GLU A 39 -17.24 -1.80 -5.41
C GLU A 39 -15.84 -1.60 -4.80
N ILE A 40 -15.07 -0.63 -5.29
CA ILE A 40 -13.76 -0.25 -4.77
C ILE A 40 -13.82 0.29 -3.33
N ALA A 41 -14.99 0.73 -2.87
CA ALA A 41 -15.21 1.18 -1.49
C ALA A 41 -15.54 0.02 -0.53
N THR A 42 -15.76 -1.19 -1.04
CA THR A 42 -16.18 -2.33 -0.20
C THR A 42 -15.03 -2.88 0.63
N LYS A 43 -15.33 -3.29 1.88
CA LYS A 43 -14.34 -3.93 2.76
C LYS A 43 -13.65 -5.14 2.11
N ARG A 44 -14.41 -5.92 1.32
CA ARG A 44 -13.88 -7.08 0.59
C ARG A 44 -12.80 -6.69 -0.40
N PHE A 45 -13.00 -5.62 -1.17
CA PHE A 45 -11.99 -5.14 -2.09
C PHE A 45 -10.76 -4.60 -1.34
N ASN A 46 -10.99 -3.84 -0.27
CA ASN A 46 -9.95 -3.18 0.53
C ASN A 46 -8.99 -4.16 1.21
N TYR A 47 -9.49 -5.33 1.62
CA TYR A 47 -8.70 -6.36 2.32
C TYR A 47 -7.47 -6.82 1.52
N GLN A 48 -7.50 -6.68 0.19
CA GLN A 48 -6.36 -7.01 -0.67
C GLN A 48 -5.12 -6.17 -0.39
N TYR A 49 -5.25 -5.01 0.25
CA TYR A 49 -4.12 -4.15 0.62
C TYR A 49 -3.58 -4.45 2.01
N HIS A 50 -4.30 -5.20 2.85
CA HIS A 50 -3.92 -5.45 4.24
C HIS A 50 -2.56 -6.13 4.34
N GLY A 51 -1.69 -5.63 5.21
CA GLY A 51 -0.33 -6.13 5.44
C GLY A 51 0.68 -5.80 4.33
N LYS A 52 0.27 -5.20 3.21
CA LYS A 52 1.20 -4.85 2.13
C LYS A 52 2.16 -3.73 2.55
N THR A 53 3.38 -3.83 2.10
CA THR A 53 4.49 -2.94 2.44
C THR A 53 5.10 -2.29 1.20
N ILE A 54 6.14 -1.48 1.39
CA ILE A 54 6.89 -0.92 0.27
C ILE A 54 7.62 -1.98 -0.58
N GLY A 55 7.89 -3.18 -0.06
CA GLY A 55 8.49 -4.27 -0.82
C GLY A 55 7.48 -5.03 -1.68
N ASP A 56 6.22 -5.04 -1.27
CA ASP A 56 5.21 -5.87 -1.92
C ASP A 56 4.71 -5.26 -3.23
N PRO A 57 4.56 -6.06 -4.29
CA PRO A 57 3.97 -5.56 -5.52
C PRO A 57 2.47 -5.26 -5.34
N ILE A 58 2.02 -4.17 -5.99
CA ILE A 58 0.63 -3.72 -6.02
C ILE A 58 0.23 -3.50 -7.49
N ARG A 59 0.20 -4.58 -8.26
CA ARG A 59 -0.16 -4.56 -9.69
C ARG A 59 -1.58 -5.08 -9.88
N ILE A 60 -2.38 -4.34 -10.63
CA ILE A 60 -3.74 -4.76 -11.01
C ILE A 60 -3.68 -6.02 -11.89
N ASN A 61 -4.69 -6.89 -11.80
CA ASN A 61 -4.76 -8.18 -12.51
C ASN A 61 -3.61 -9.15 -12.20
N ARG A 62 -2.88 -8.91 -11.10
CA ARG A 62 -1.84 -9.82 -10.58
C ARG A 62 -1.94 -9.91 -9.06
N ASP A 63 -1.65 -8.81 -8.38
CA ASP A 63 -1.63 -8.73 -6.91
C ASP A 63 -2.95 -8.18 -6.35
N ILE A 64 -3.67 -7.39 -7.17
CA ILE A 64 -4.97 -6.80 -6.85
C ILE A 64 -5.97 -7.22 -7.92
N ILE A 65 -7.03 -7.89 -7.48
CA ILE A 65 -8.20 -8.25 -8.28
C ILE A 65 -8.88 -6.96 -8.73
N ASN A 66 -9.08 -6.84 -10.03
CA ASN A 66 -9.70 -5.67 -10.63
C ASN A 66 -11.23 -5.72 -10.57
N ILE A 67 -11.88 -4.57 -10.76
CA ILE A 67 -13.33 -4.44 -10.88
C ILE A 67 -13.68 -4.15 -12.34
N THR A 68 -14.57 -4.96 -12.90
CA THR A 68 -15.03 -4.81 -14.29
C THR A 68 -15.64 -3.42 -14.50
N GLY A 69 -15.18 -2.72 -15.54
CA GLY A 69 -15.65 -1.37 -15.86
C GLY A 69 -15.05 -0.25 -14.98
N ALA A 70 -14.19 -0.58 -14.01
CA ALA A 70 -13.55 0.38 -13.11
C ALA A 70 -12.01 0.28 -13.09
N THR A 71 -11.42 -0.28 -14.15
CA THR A 71 -9.98 -0.53 -14.26
C THR A 71 -9.11 0.69 -13.98
N MET A 72 -9.50 1.87 -14.49
CA MET A 72 -8.75 3.11 -14.25
C MET A 72 -8.83 3.56 -12.80
N SER A 73 -10.01 3.45 -12.18
CA SER A 73 -10.22 3.77 -10.78
C SER A 73 -9.42 2.84 -9.86
N VAL A 74 -9.41 1.53 -10.13
CA VAL A 74 -8.60 0.56 -9.39
C VAL A 74 -7.11 0.82 -9.57
N ARG A 75 -6.65 1.07 -10.81
CA ARG A 75 -5.25 1.39 -11.09
C ARG A 75 -4.78 2.62 -10.32
N SER A 76 -5.55 3.70 -10.38
CA SER A 76 -5.26 4.96 -9.70
C SER A 76 -5.24 4.82 -8.18
N ALA A 77 -6.18 4.06 -7.62
CA ALA A 77 -6.21 3.77 -6.19
C ALA A 77 -5.01 2.91 -5.75
N SER A 78 -4.69 1.83 -6.46
CA SER A 78 -3.55 0.96 -6.17
C SER A 78 -2.22 1.73 -6.20
N ALA A 79 -2.02 2.59 -7.22
CA ALA A 79 -0.87 3.47 -7.28
C ALA A 79 -0.83 4.46 -6.10
N GLY A 80 -2.01 4.97 -5.72
CA GLY A 80 -2.21 5.82 -4.56
C GLY A 80 -1.81 5.17 -3.23
N VAL A 81 -2.20 3.90 -3.01
CA VAL A 81 -1.79 3.11 -1.84
C VAL A 81 -0.27 2.96 -1.81
N LYS A 82 0.33 2.55 -2.94
CA LYS A 82 1.79 2.38 -3.01
C LYS A 82 2.52 3.68 -2.70
N ARG A 83 2.03 4.80 -3.23
CA ARG A 83 2.58 6.13 -2.96
C ARG A 83 2.55 6.46 -1.47
N VAL A 84 1.42 6.23 -0.79
CA VAL A 84 1.33 6.50 0.66
C VAL A 84 2.33 5.66 1.44
N LEU A 85 2.46 4.35 1.14
CA LEU A 85 3.42 3.50 1.83
C LEU A 85 4.86 4.00 1.67
N VAL A 86 5.24 4.43 0.47
CA VAL A 86 6.56 5.02 0.22
C VAL A 86 6.73 6.34 0.98
N LEU A 87 5.74 7.24 0.94
CA LEU A 87 5.80 8.51 1.65
C LEU A 87 5.94 8.33 3.17
N VAL A 88 5.14 7.43 3.76
CA VAL A 88 5.24 7.15 5.20
C VAL A 88 6.61 6.56 5.54
N ASN A 89 7.08 5.60 4.75
CA ASN A 89 8.40 5.02 4.98
C ASN A 89 9.52 6.06 4.91
N GLU A 90 9.54 6.88 3.85
CA GLU A 90 10.64 7.82 3.60
C GLU A 90 10.67 8.99 4.57
N PHE A 91 9.50 9.58 4.87
CA PHE A 91 9.44 10.80 5.67
C PHE A 91 9.22 10.55 7.17
N TYR A 92 8.70 9.39 7.56
CA TYR A 92 8.32 9.15 8.96
C TYR A 92 9.00 7.94 9.60
N LEU A 93 9.36 6.91 8.83
CA LEU A 93 9.98 5.69 9.39
C LEU A 93 11.50 5.71 9.27
N LYS A 94 12.04 6.00 8.09
CA LYS A 94 13.50 6.11 7.89
C LYS A 94 14.17 7.12 8.83
N PRO A 95 13.65 8.35 9.03
CA PRO A 95 14.27 9.30 9.96
C PRO A 95 14.21 8.85 11.42
N ARG A 96 13.31 7.92 11.75
CA ARG A 96 13.21 7.30 13.08
C ARG A 96 14.05 6.02 13.22
N GLY A 97 14.81 5.64 12.19
CA GLY A 97 15.56 4.37 12.15
C GLY A 97 14.67 3.13 12.00
N LEU A 98 13.39 3.29 11.68
CA LEU A 98 12.40 2.21 11.55
C LEU A 98 12.06 1.88 10.08
N GLY A 99 12.75 2.52 9.13
CA GLY A 99 12.52 2.29 7.70
C GLY A 99 12.87 0.87 7.28
N ARG A 100 12.14 0.33 6.29
CA ARG A 100 12.31 -1.07 5.87
C ARG A 100 13.74 -1.41 5.40
N ASP A 101 14.43 -0.49 4.72
CA ASP A 101 15.81 -0.71 4.27
C ASP A 101 16.77 -0.90 5.45
N VAL A 102 16.51 -0.20 6.57
CA VAL A 102 17.28 -0.33 7.82
C VAL A 102 16.96 -1.66 8.51
N LEU A 103 15.68 -2.04 8.57
CA LEU A 103 15.26 -3.33 9.14
C LEU A 103 15.80 -4.51 8.31
N ALA A 104 15.81 -4.40 6.98
CA ALA A 104 16.33 -5.41 6.08
C ALA A 104 17.84 -5.58 6.21
N ALA A 105 18.60 -4.50 6.33
CA ALA A 105 20.05 -4.55 6.59
C ALA A 105 20.34 -5.28 7.92
N ASN A 106 19.63 -4.93 8.99
CA ASN A 106 19.79 -5.57 10.30
C ASN A 106 19.41 -7.06 10.31
N SER A 107 18.40 -7.48 9.54
CA SER A 107 18.04 -8.90 9.41
C SER A 107 19.03 -9.70 8.57
N GLN A 108 19.59 -9.12 7.52
CA GLN A 108 20.60 -9.77 6.67
C GLN A 108 21.91 -10.00 7.42
N GLU A 109 22.37 -9.03 8.22
CA GLU A 109 23.55 -9.20 9.07
C GLU A 109 23.35 -10.33 10.08
N LYS A 110 22.20 -10.38 10.76
CA LYS A 110 21.89 -11.46 11.70
C LYS A 110 21.92 -12.84 11.04
N GLY A 111 21.28 -13.00 9.89
CA GLY A 111 21.29 -14.26 9.15
C GLY A 111 22.67 -14.63 8.62
N PHE A 112 23.49 -13.66 8.21
CA PHE A 112 24.88 -13.88 7.83
C PHE A 112 25.72 -14.37 9.02
N PHE A 113 25.55 -13.78 10.20
CA PHE A 113 26.28 -14.19 11.41
C PHE A 113 25.83 -15.55 11.93
N GLU A 114 24.53 -15.88 11.91
CA GLU A 114 24.04 -17.23 12.24
C GLU A 114 24.64 -18.28 11.31
N VAL A 115 24.65 -18.03 9.99
CA VAL A 115 25.23 -18.95 9.00
C VAL A 115 26.75 -19.06 9.13
N LEU A 116 27.46 -17.98 9.46
CA LEU A 116 28.92 -17.98 9.58
C LEU A 116 29.41 -18.62 10.89
N PHE A 117 28.65 -18.48 11.98
CA PHE A 117 29.01 -19.02 13.29
C PHE A 117 28.26 -20.31 13.66
N GLY A 118 27.37 -20.81 12.79
CA GLY A 118 26.74 -22.12 12.95
C GLY A 118 25.80 -22.25 14.15
N LEU A 119 25.11 -21.15 14.51
CA LEU A 119 24.02 -21.15 15.49
C LEU A 119 22.66 -21.24 14.80
#